data_AF-A0A4S0IEV4-F1
#
_entry.id   AF-A0A4S0IEV4-F1
#
_cell.length_a   1.000
_cell.length_b   1.000
_cell.length_c   1.000
_cell.angle_alpha   90.00
_cell.angle_beta   90.00
_cell.angle_gamma   90.00
#
_symmetry.space_group_name_H-M   'P 1'
#
loop_
_entity.id
_entity.type
_entity.pdbx_description
1 polymer ?
#
loop_
_entity_poly.entity_id
_entity_poly.type
_entity_poly.pdbx_seq_one_letter_code
_entity_poly.pdbx_strand_id
1 'polypeptide(L)'
;WLIGRSNPGYSLESAGSRLPADDRKAFRQALREVRREARAIILDGQQARREAANLLQLPTLDTSALAAALERARNADATIRTRLEQRIIDFAASSSPEDSQL
;
A
#
# COMPACT_ATOMS: atom_id res chain seq x y z
N TRP A 1 6.97 -1.83 1.65
CA TRP A 1 7.18 -0.88 0.53
C TRP A 1 6.71 0.54 0.88
N LEU A 2 6.38 0.76 2.14
CA LEU A 2 6.38 2.06 2.80
C LEU A 2 7.56 1.98 3.79
N ILE A 3 8.25 3.08 4.03
CA ILE A 3 9.47 3.12 4.84
C ILE A 3 9.22 2.42 6.19
N GLY A 4 10.08 1.44 6.48
CA GLY A 4 9.93 0.48 7.57
C GLY A 4 9.66 -0.92 7.02
N ARG A 5 10.59 -1.85 7.24
CA ARG A 5 10.23 -3.27 7.38
C ARG A 5 9.09 -3.30 8.40
N SER A 6 7.84 -3.37 7.95
CA SER A 6 6.73 -3.68 8.85
C SER A 6 7.12 -4.96 9.55
N ASN A 7 7.15 -4.91 10.88
CA ASN A 7 7.53 -6.06 11.71
C ASN A 7 6.71 -7.27 11.21
N PRO A 8 7.34 -8.37 10.77
CA PRO A 8 6.66 -9.43 10.01
C PRO A 8 5.50 -10.15 10.74
N GLY A 9 5.23 -9.78 12.01
CA GLY A 9 4.13 -10.32 12.82
C GLY A 9 2.81 -9.52 12.79
N TYR A 10 2.78 -8.26 12.33
CA TYR A 10 1.60 -7.38 12.46
C TYR A 10 1.24 -6.58 11.20
N SER A 11 1.58 -7.07 10.00
CA SER A 11 1.02 -6.49 8.77
C SER A 11 -0.30 -7.16 8.40
N LEU A 12 -1.17 -6.45 7.69
CA LEU A 12 -2.39 -7.06 7.15
C LEU A 12 -2.07 -8.20 6.18
N GLU A 13 -0.95 -8.14 5.46
CA GLU A 13 -0.43 -9.27 4.68
C GLU A 13 -0.06 -10.48 5.55
N SER A 14 0.45 -10.27 6.77
CA SER A 14 0.75 -11.35 7.71
C SER A 14 -0.51 -11.95 8.34
N ALA A 15 -1.61 -11.21 8.42
CA ALA A 15 -2.91 -11.76 8.84
C ALA A 15 -3.48 -12.70 7.77
N GLY A 16 -3.41 -12.31 6.50
CA GLY A 16 -3.85 -13.16 5.38
C GLY A 16 -3.06 -14.46 5.20
N SER A 17 -1.83 -14.55 5.72
CA SER A 17 -1.04 -15.79 5.67
C SER A 17 -1.58 -16.91 6.56
N ARG A 18 -2.45 -16.58 7.53
CA ARG A 18 -3.11 -17.53 8.43
C ARG A 18 -4.41 -18.12 7.89
N LEU A 19 -4.90 -17.61 6.75
CA LEU A 19 -6.10 -18.14 6.09
C LEU A 19 -5.89 -19.58 5.57
N PRO A 20 -6.97 -20.37 5.42
CA PRO A 20 -6.96 -21.63 4.65
C PRO A 20 -6.30 -21.45 3.28
N ALA A 21 -5.78 -22.54 2.69
CA ALA A 21 -4.91 -22.44 1.50
C ALA A 21 -5.59 -21.72 0.31
N ASP A 22 -6.86 -22.02 0.06
CA ASP A 22 -7.63 -21.43 -1.03
C ASP A 22 -7.94 -19.95 -0.77
N ASP A 23 -8.42 -19.61 0.44
CA ASP A 23 -8.65 -18.23 0.88
C ASP A 23 -7.36 -17.40 0.85
N ARG A 24 -6.23 -17.99 1.25
CA ARG A 24 -4.91 -17.35 1.20
C ARG A 24 -4.46 -17.05 -0.23
N LYS A 25 -4.83 -17.90 -1.20
CA LYS A 25 -4.53 -17.67 -2.62
C LYS A 25 -5.41 -16.54 -3.15
N ALA A 26 -6.71 -16.59 -2.88
CA ALA A 26 -7.67 -15.56 -3.28
C ALA A 26 -7.32 -14.18 -2.67
N PHE A 27 -6.98 -14.16 -1.39
CA PHE A 27 -6.54 -12.96 -0.68
C PHE A 27 -5.29 -12.34 -1.31
N ARG A 28 -4.25 -13.14 -1.57
CA ARG A 28 -3.03 -12.64 -2.23
C ARG A 28 -3.29 -12.12 -3.64
N GLN A 29 -4.23 -12.73 -4.36
CA GLN A 29 -4.65 -12.27 -5.68
C GLN A 29 -5.35 -10.91 -5.61
N ALA A 30 -6.30 -10.75 -4.68
CA ALA A 30 -6.98 -9.50 -4.42
C ALA A 30 -6.02 -8.34 -4.10
N LEU A 31 -4.98 -8.58 -3.30
CA LEU A 31 -3.96 -7.57 -3.01
C LEU A 31 -3.06 -7.23 -4.21
N ARG A 32 -2.80 -8.19 -5.09
CA ARG A 32 -2.04 -7.95 -6.34
C ARG A 32 -2.82 -7.08 -7.32
N GLU A 33 -4.14 -7.25 -7.38
CA GLU A 33 -5.02 -6.44 -8.22
C GLU A 33 -4.98 -4.96 -7.81
N VAL A 34 -5.08 -4.68 -6.50
CA VAL A 34 -4.93 -3.31 -5.98
C VAL A 34 -3.61 -2.69 -6.41
N ARG A 35 -2.50 -3.45 -6.36
CA ARG A 35 -1.19 -2.95 -6.81
C ARG A 35 -1.14 -2.70 -8.32
N ARG A 36 -1.77 -3.56 -9.11
CA ARG A 36 -1.86 -3.39 -10.56
C ARG A 36 -2.64 -2.12 -10.91
N GLU A 37 -3.78 -1.92 -10.26
CA GLU A 37 -4.65 -0.76 -10.45
C GLU A 37 -4.03 0.54 -9.93
N ALA A 38 -3.28 0.46 -8.84
CA ALA A 38 -2.57 1.60 -8.27
C ALA A 38 -1.20 1.88 -8.92
N ARG A 39 -0.82 1.19 -10.01
CA ARG A 39 0.52 1.29 -10.62
C ARG A 39 0.92 2.74 -10.91
N ALA A 40 0.02 3.54 -11.47
CA ALA A 40 0.31 4.95 -11.77
C ALA A 40 0.62 5.76 -10.50
N ILE A 41 -0.16 5.58 -9.44
CA ILE A 41 0.01 6.26 -8.14
C ILE A 41 1.32 5.83 -7.47
N ILE A 42 1.65 4.54 -7.57
CA ILE A 42 2.92 3.98 -7.08
C ILE A 42 4.11 4.66 -7.78
N LEU A 43 4.06 4.77 -9.11
CA LEU A 43 5.12 5.39 -9.90
C LEU A 43 5.24 6.89 -9.58
N ASP A 44 4.12 7.60 -9.42
CA ASP A 44 4.12 9.01 -9.02
C ASP A 44 4.77 9.22 -7.64
N GLY A 45 4.38 8.42 -6.63
CA GLY A 45 4.98 8.49 -5.31
C GLY A 45 6.48 8.12 -5.29
N GLN A 46 6.93 7.22 -6.16
CA GLN A 46 8.36 6.94 -6.35
C GLN A 46 9.09 8.13 -6.96
N GLN A 47 8.50 8.74 -7.99
CA GLN A 47 9.08 9.86 -8.69
C GLN A 47 9.18 11.08 -7.77
N ALA A 48 8.15 11.36 -6.98
CA ALA A 48 8.14 12.41 -5.97
C ALA A 48 9.24 12.23 -4.91
N ARG A 49 9.53 10.99 -4.47
CA ARG A 49 10.66 10.70 -3.57
C ARG A 49 12.02 10.95 -4.22
N ARG A 50 12.19 10.60 -5.50
CA ARG A 50 13.42 10.90 -6.26
C ARG A 50 13.62 12.40 -6.40
N GLU A 51 12.57 13.13 -6.71
CA GLU A 51 12.61 14.60 -6.79
C GLU A 51 12.99 15.24 -5.47
N ALA A 52 12.38 14.81 -4.36
CA ALA A 52 12.77 15.26 -3.02
C ALA A 52 14.26 14.99 -2.72
N ALA A 53 14.76 13.80 -3.07
CA ALA A 53 16.17 13.45 -2.88
C ALA A 53 17.12 14.28 -3.75
N ASN A 54 16.71 14.63 -4.97
CA ASN A 54 17.50 15.50 -5.86
C ASN A 54 17.53 16.94 -5.34
N LEU A 55 16.42 17.47 -4.83
CA LEU A 55 16.34 18.81 -4.26
C LEU A 55 17.28 19.00 -3.06
N LEU A 56 17.46 17.95 -2.25
CA LEU A 56 18.40 17.96 -1.12
C LEU A 56 19.88 18.01 -1.54
N GLN A 57 20.19 17.69 -2.80
CA GLN A 57 21.57 17.73 -3.32
C GLN A 57 21.92 19.09 -3.95
N LEU A 58 20.96 20.00 -4.07
CA LEU A 58 21.19 21.31 -4.66
C LEU A 58 22.02 22.22 -3.72
N PRO A 59 22.89 23.08 -4.25
CA PRO A 59 23.67 24.04 -3.45
C PRO A 59 22.81 25.02 -2.64
N THR A 60 21.60 25.32 -3.13
CA THR A 60 20.61 26.12 -2.45
C THR A 60 19.33 25.30 -2.31
N LEU A 61 18.88 25.12 -1.08
CA LEU A 61 17.69 24.33 -0.79
C LEU A 61 16.41 25.11 -1.11
N ASP A 62 15.66 24.64 -2.09
CA ASP A 62 14.28 25.06 -2.30
C ASP A 62 13.34 24.27 -1.37
N THR A 63 13.00 24.88 -0.24
CA THR A 63 12.15 24.27 0.78
C THR A 63 10.70 24.09 0.32
N SER A 64 10.21 24.93 -0.59
CA SER A 64 8.84 24.85 -1.12
C SER A 64 8.70 23.67 -2.08
N ALA A 65 9.63 23.53 -3.03
CA ALA A 65 9.67 22.40 -3.94
C ALA A 65 9.84 21.07 -3.18
N LEU A 66 10.68 21.06 -2.13
CA LEU A 66 10.87 19.88 -1.29
C LEU A 66 9.58 19.49 -0.56
N ALA A 67 8.89 20.47 0.04
CA ALA A 67 7.63 20.24 0.72
C ALA A 67 6.57 19.65 -0.23
N ALA A 68 6.43 20.20 -1.43
CA ALA A 68 5.48 19.74 -2.44
C ALA A 68 5.78 18.32 -2.93
N ALA A 69 7.05 17.99 -3.17
CA ALA A 69 7.46 16.63 -3.54
C ALA A 69 7.16 15.62 -2.42
N LEU A 70 7.46 15.98 -1.17
CA LEU A 70 7.16 15.10 -0.03
C LEU A 70 5.65 14.95 0.23
N GLU A 71 4.85 16.00 -0.02
CA GLU A 71 3.39 15.92 0.07
C GLU A 71 2.82 14.95 -0.96
N ARG A 72 3.23 15.04 -2.23
CA ARG A 72 2.82 14.07 -3.26
C ARG A 72 3.17 12.64 -2.88
N ALA A 73 4.39 12.41 -2.38
CA ALA A 73 4.80 11.09 -1.92
C ALA A 73 3.90 10.55 -0.79
N ARG A 74 3.57 11.38 0.21
CA ARG A 74 2.66 11.00 1.30
C ARG A 74 1.25 10.72 0.81
N ASN A 75 0.72 11.53 -0.11
CA ASN A 75 -0.63 11.36 -0.65
C ASN A 75 -0.75 10.07 -1.46
N ALA A 76 0.27 9.75 -2.27
CA ALA A 76 0.34 8.48 -3.00
C ALA A 76 0.34 7.29 -2.03
N ASP A 77 1.20 7.34 -1.01
CA ASP A 77 1.32 6.29 0.00
C ASP A 77 0.02 6.07 0.80
N ALA A 78 -0.64 7.16 1.22
CA ALA A 78 -1.91 7.12 1.93
C ALA A 78 -3.01 6.52 1.05
N THR A 79 -3.09 6.95 -0.22
CA THR A 79 -4.08 6.43 -1.18
C THR A 79 -3.93 4.92 -1.39
N ILE A 80 -2.69 4.43 -1.55
CA ILE A 80 -2.42 3.00 -1.72
C ILE A 80 -2.81 2.22 -0.46
N ARG A 81 -2.47 2.74 0.73
CA ARG A 81 -2.83 2.12 2.00
C ARG A 81 -4.34 1.99 2.14
N THR A 82 -5.10 3.07 1.91
CA THR A 82 -6.57 3.06 1.99
C THR A 82 -7.19 2.04 1.03
N ARG A 83 -6.70 1.95 -0.21
CA ARG A 83 -7.20 0.95 -1.17
C ARG A 83 -6.92 -0.48 -0.74
N LEU A 84 -5.76 -0.74 -0.15
CA LEU A 84 -5.43 -2.07 0.38
C LEU A 84 -6.34 -2.42 1.56
N GLU A 85 -6.52 -1.50 2.50
CA GLU A 85 -7.41 -1.67 3.65
C GLU A 85 -8.86 -1.95 3.21
N GLN A 86 -9.38 -1.18 2.24
CA GLN A 86 -10.72 -1.42 1.70
C GLN A 86 -10.85 -2.80 1.06
N ARG A 87 -9.89 -3.20 0.22
CA ARG A 87 -9.92 -4.53 -0.43
C ARG A 87 -9.92 -5.68 0.58
N ILE A 88 -9.25 -5.48 1.72
CA ILE A 88 -9.19 -6.47 2.80
C ILE A 88 -10.53 -6.55 3.53
N ILE A 89 -11.17 -5.41 3.78
CA ILE A 89 -12.54 -5.36 4.33
C ILE A 89 -13.50 -6.08 3.40
N ASP A 90 -13.45 -5.78 2.09
CA ASP A 90 -14.32 -6.40 1.09
C ASP A 90 -14.11 -7.92 1.03
N PHE A 91 -12.86 -8.37 1.07
CA PHE A 91 -12.53 -9.80 1.10
C PHE A 91 -13.11 -10.47 2.36
N ALA A 92 -12.87 -9.89 3.53
CA ALA A 92 -13.35 -10.42 4.81
C ALA A 92 -14.89 -10.47 4.90
N ALA A 93 -15.57 -9.48 4.31
CA ALA A 93 -17.03 -9.45 4.21
C ALA A 93 -17.55 -10.54 3.25
N SER A 94 -16.88 -10.75 2.11
CA SER A 94 -17.24 -11.80 1.16
C SER A 94 -16.94 -13.23 1.65
N SER A 95 -16.06 -13.36 2.64
CA SER A 95 -15.68 -14.64 3.26
C SER A 95 -16.42 -14.93 4.59
N SER A 96 -17.32 -14.05 5.05
CA SER A 96 -18.17 -14.32 6.23
C SER A 96 -19.44 -15.11 5.85
N PRO A 97 -19.99 -15.93 6.75
CA PRO A 97 -20.26 -17.33 6.44
C PRO A 97 -21.71 -17.61 6.00
N GLU A 98 -21.86 -18.27 4.85
CA GLU A 98 -22.92 -19.28 4.68
C GLU A 98 -22.49 -20.64 5.28
N ASP A 99 -21.22 -20.82 5.66
CA ASP A 99 -20.66 -22.08 6.21
C ASP A 99 -20.65 -22.17 7.76
N SER A 100 -21.52 -21.44 8.47
CA SER A 100 -21.71 -21.59 9.93
C SER A 100 -22.95 -22.40 10.32
N GLN A 101 -23.68 -22.94 9.35
CA GLN A 101 -24.72 -23.93 9.59
C GLN A 101 -24.65 -24.98 8.49
N LEU A 102 -24.12 -26.15 8.82
CA LEU A 102 -24.67 -27.48 8.52
C LEU A 102 -23.81 -28.55 9.23
#